data_AF-A0A417Z246-F1
#
_entry.id   AF-A0A417Z246-F1
#
_cell.length_a   1.000
_cell.length_b   1.000
_cell.length_c   1.000
_cell.angle_alpha   90.00
_cell.angle_beta   90.00
_cell.angle_gamma   90.00
#
_symmetry.space_group_name_H-M   'P 1'
#
loop_
_entity.id
_entity.type
_entity.pdbx_description
1 polymer ?
#
loop_
_entity_poly.entity_id
_entity_poly.type
_entity_poly.pdbx_seq_one_letter_code
_entity_poly.pdbx_strand_id
1 'polypeptide(L)' 'MDIDIREETAADAPAVRQLAAEAFAAAEHSAPPVGADGVPGEATLVGWLRDTDAYESEFALVASDEGATVG' A
#
# COMPACT_ATOMS: atom_id res chain seq x y z
N MET A 1 11.62 -2.08 18.25
CA MET A 1 10.27 -1.75 17.78
C MET A 1 9.96 -0.36 18.27
N ASP A 2 10.37 0.61 17.47
CA ASP A 2 10.05 2.01 17.65
C ASP A 2 9.24 2.40 16.41
N ILE A 3 7.92 2.46 16.59
CA ILE A 3 7.00 2.68 15.48
C ILE A 3 6.76 4.18 15.34
N ASP A 4 7.19 4.73 14.20
CA ASP A 4 6.83 6.08 13.78
C ASP A 4 5.58 6.03 12.90
N ILE A 5 4.55 6.79 13.28
CA ILE A 5 3.32 6.95 12.51
C ILE A 5 3.27 8.39 11.99
N ARG A 6 3.14 8.54 10.68
CA ARG A 6 3.07 9.85 10.03
C ARG A 6 2.13 9.84 8.84
N GLU A 7 1.78 11.03 8.36
CA GLU A 7 1.10 11.18 7.08
C GLU A 7 1.92 10.53 5.95
N GLU A 8 1.19 9.91 5.03
CA GLU A 8 1.75 9.36 3.82
C GLU A 8 2.24 10.47 2.88
N THR A 9 3.37 10.23 2.23
CA THR A 9 3.88 11.04 1.13
C THR A 9 3.88 10.24 -0.16
N ALA A 10 3.96 10.93 -1.31
CA ALA A 10 4.08 10.25 -2.61
C ALA A 10 5.29 9.29 -2.71
N ALA A 11 6.33 9.48 -1.88
CA ALA A 11 7.49 8.59 -1.83
C ALA A 11 7.19 7.23 -1.19
N ASP A 12 6.11 7.12 -0.41
CA ASP A 12 5.72 5.89 0.29
C ASP A 12 4.91 4.94 -0.60
N ALA A 13 4.30 5.45 -1.68
CA ALA A 13 3.40 4.70 -2.54
C ALA A 13 3.99 3.37 -3.06
N PRO A 14 5.28 3.27 -3.48
CA PRO A 14 5.87 2.00 -3.87
C PRO A 14 5.93 0.98 -2.72
N ALA A 15 6.26 1.44 -1.50
CA ALA A 15 6.37 0.57 -0.33
C ALA A 15 4.98 0.10 0.13
N VAL A 16 3.98 0.98 0.13
CA VAL A 16 2.59 0.61 0.45
C VAL A 16 2.03 -0.38 -0.58
N ARG A 17 2.32 -0.18 -1.88
CA ARG A 17 1.94 -1.14 -2.93
C ARG A 17 2.55 -2.51 -2.67
N GLN A 18 3.85 -2.56 -2.33
CA GLN A 18 4.53 -3.82 -2.03
C GLN A 18 3.92 -4.50 -0.81
N LEU A 19 3.69 -3.76 0.27
CA LEU A 19 3.08 -4.30 1.49
C LEU A 19 1.68 -4.88 1.21
N ALA A 20 0.86 -4.19 0.42
CA ALA A 20 -0.43 -4.70 -0.01
C ALA A 20 -0.30 -5.98 -0.85
N ALA A 21 0.63 -6.02 -1.81
CA ALA A 21 0.89 -7.22 -2.60
C ALA A 21 1.27 -8.42 -1.72
N GLU A 22 2.17 -8.23 -0.77
CA GLU A 22 2.63 -9.29 0.14
C GLU A 22 1.50 -9.77 1.07
N ALA A 23 0.74 -8.84 1.65
CA ALA A 23 -0.39 -9.17 2.53
C ALA A 23 -1.46 -10.00 1.81
N PHE A 24 -1.81 -9.63 0.57
CA PHE A 24 -2.85 -10.30 -0.19
C PHE A 24 -2.38 -11.54 -0.96
N ALA A 25 -1.08 -11.72 -1.20
CA ALA A 25 -0.57 -12.93 -1.87
C ALA A 25 -0.81 -14.22 -1.06
N ALA A 26 -0.88 -14.10 0.28
CA ALA A 26 -1.15 -15.21 1.18
C ALA A 26 -2.63 -15.31 1.63
N ALA A 27 -3.48 -14.36 1.22
CA ALA A 27 -4.87 -14.33 1.64
C ALA A 27 -5.70 -15.37 0.87
N GLU A 28 -6.58 -16.09 1.57
CA GLU A 28 -7.52 -17.04 0.96
C GLU A 28 -8.46 -16.33 -0.06
N HIS A 29 -8.72 -15.06 0.18
CA HIS A 29 -9.57 -14.21 -0.65
C HIS A 29 -8.82 -12.93 -1.00
N SER A 30 -8.10 -12.97 -2.12
CA SER A 30 -7.49 -11.81 -2.74
C SER A 30 -8.22 -11.44 -4.03
N ALA A 31 -8.20 -10.16 -4.38
CA ALA A 31 -8.67 -9.71 -5.68
C ALA A 31 -7.83 -10.37 -6.79
N PRO A 32 -8.47 -10.80 -7.89
CA PRO A 32 -7.74 -11.34 -9.02
C PRO A 32 -6.74 -10.30 -9.54
N PRO A 33 -5.56 -10.72 -10.02
CA PRO A 33 -4.62 -9.82 -10.64
C PRO A 33 -5.25 -9.02 -11.78
N VAL A 34 -5.00 -7.72 -11.78
CA VAL A 34 -5.46 -6.81 -12.86
C VAL A 34 -4.45 -6.80 -14.01
N GLY A 35 -3.16 -6.93 -13.69
CA GLY A 35 -2.06 -6.93 -14.65
C GLY A 35 -1.46 -8.31 -14.91
N ALA A 36 -0.54 -8.38 -15.87
CA ALA A 36 0.19 -9.60 -16.21
C ALA A 36 1.31 -9.96 -15.20
N ASP A 37 1.56 -9.11 -14.20
CA ASP A 37 2.56 -9.33 -13.14
C ASP A 37 2.10 -10.36 -12.10
N GLY A 38 0.82 -10.75 -12.13
CA GLY A 38 0.25 -11.75 -11.22
C GLY A 38 0.10 -11.27 -9.78
N VAL A 39 0.32 -9.98 -9.52
CA VAL A 39 0.17 -9.37 -8.20
C VAL A 39 -1.32 -9.26 -7.85
N PRO A 40 -1.73 -9.53 -6.59
CA PRO A 40 -3.11 -9.34 -6.16
C PRO A 40 -3.66 -7.96 -6.53
N GLY A 41 -4.94 -7.92 -6.94
CA GLY A 41 -5.58 -6.70 -7.43
C GLY A 41 -5.57 -5.55 -6.41
N GLU A 42 -5.49 -5.85 -5.11
CA GLU A 42 -5.38 -4.85 -4.05
C GLU A 42 -4.15 -3.96 -4.19
N ALA A 43 -3.02 -4.51 -4.65
CA ALA A 43 -1.83 -3.70 -4.91
C ALA A 43 -2.06 -2.69 -6.05
N THR A 44 -2.89 -3.05 -7.04
CA THR A 44 -3.32 -2.12 -8.09
C THR A 44 -4.32 -1.10 -7.54
N LEU A 45 -5.30 -1.54 -6.75
CA LEU A 45 -6.34 -0.69 -6.16
C LEU A 45 -5.75 0.42 -5.28
N VAL A 46 -4.76 0.11 -4.44
CA VAL A 46 -4.12 1.13 -3.60
C VAL A 46 -3.40 2.19 -4.45
N GLY A 47 -2.82 1.81 -5.59
CA GLY A 47 -2.27 2.77 -6.55
C GLY A 47 -3.36 3.66 -7.15
N TRP A 48 -4.43 3.06 -7.66
CA TRP A 48 -5.54 3.81 -8.26
C TRP A 48 -6.20 4.78 -7.29
N LEU A 49 -6.32 4.45 -6.01
CA LEU A 49 -6.86 5.36 -5.00
C LEU A 49 -6.09 6.68 -4.97
N ARG A 50 -4.75 6.63 -5.02
CA ARG A 50 -3.86 7.81 -5.01
C ARG A 50 -3.92 8.62 -6.29
N ASP A 51 -4.26 7.98 -7.41
CA ASP A 51 -4.42 8.65 -8.70
C ASP A 51 -5.76 9.41 -8.82
N THR A 52 -6.66 9.27 -7.83
CA THR A 52 -7.95 9.98 -7.85
C THR A 52 -7.84 11.38 -7.25
N ASP A 53 -8.62 12.32 -7.79
CA ASP A 53 -8.78 13.68 -7.22
C ASP A 53 -9.41 13.67 -5.81
N ALA A 54 -9.98 12.54 -5.40
CA ALA A 54 -10.57 12.34 -4.08
C ALA A 54 -9.57 11.81 -3.05
N TYR A 55 -8.31 11.59 -3.44
CA TYR A 55 -7.26 11.19 -2.50
C TYR A 55 -6.80 12.37 -1.67
N GLU A 56 -7.03 12.29 -0.36
CA GLU A 56 -6.58 13.27 0.61
C GLU A 56 -5.50 12.63 1.50
N SER A 57 -4.23 13.01 1.27
CA SER A 57 -3.08 12.39 1.94
C SER A 57 -3.10 12.58 3.46
N GLU A 58 -3.81 13.59 3.97
CA GLU A 58 -4.00 13.81 5.42
C GLU A 58 -4.78 12.67 6.11
N PHE A 59 -5.51 11.85 5.35
CA PHE A 59 -6.21 10.67 5.87
C PHE A 59 -5.47 9.35 5.63
N ALA A 60 -4.32 9.40 4.99
CA ALA A 60 -3.45 8.25 4.78
C ALA A 60 -2.26 8.31 5.74
N LEU A 61 -2.10 7.28 6.56
CA LEU A 61 -0.99 7.17 7.51
C LEU A 61 -0.09 6.00 7.10
N VAL A 62 1.21 6.17 7.31
CA VAL A 62 2.21 5.12 7.18
C VAL A 62 2.85 4.86 8.54
N ALA A 63 3.01 3.58 8.86
CA ALA A 63 3.82 3.11 9.97
C ALA A 63 5.20 2.69 9.48
N SER A 64 6.25 3.10 10.19
CA SER A 64 7.61 2.65 9.93
C SER A 64 8.32 2.13 11.18
N ASP A 65 9.13 1.08 11.01
CA ASP A 65 10.07 0.56 12.02
C ASP A 65 11.47 0.58 11.40
N GLU A 66 12.41 1.26 12.06
CA GLU A 66 13.80 1.41 11.58
C GLU A 66 13.92 1.94 10.13
N GLY A 67 12.96 2.77 9.70
CA GLY A 67 12.92 3.37 8.37
C GLY A 67 12.28 2.50 7.28
N ALA A 68 11.82 1.30 7.60
CA ALA A 68 11.04 0.45 6.69
C ALA A 68 9.54 0.65 6.92
N THR A 69 8.76 0.83 5.86
CA THR A 69 7.29 0.86 5.92
C THR A 69 6.75 -0.52 6.28
N VAL A 70 5.94 -0.58 7.33
CA VAL A 70 5.35 -1.82 7.89
C VAL A 70 3.83 -1.81 7.93
N GLY A 71 3.19 -0.66 7.67
CA GLY A 71 1.74 -0.49 7.75
C GLY A 71 1.28 0.82 7.13
#